data_AF-A0A386WTW8-F1
#
_entry.id   AF-A0A386WTW8-F1
#
_cell.length_a   1.000
_cell.length_b   1.000
_cell.length_c   1.000
_cell.angle_alpha   90.00
_cell.angle_beta   90.00
_cell.angle_gamma   90.00
#
_symmetry.space_group_name_H-M   'P 1'
#
loop_
_entity.id
_entity.type
_entity.pdbx_description
1 polymer ?
#
loop_
_entity_poly.entity_id
_entity_poly.type
_entity_poly.pdbx_seq_one_letter_code
_entity_poly.pdbx_strand_id
1 'polypeptide(L)' 'MSSNLSAAYAANTPPPNRAEQARAAAWQPDPDHEAALRLRTENPDAYHRLPSTKRMAVGMYEADKAAAAAAGRNTAA' A
#
# COMPACT_ATOMS: atom_id res chain seq x y z
N MET A 1 2.31 5.33 26.89
CA MET A 1 2.11 6.60 26.14
C MET A 1 2.80 6.45 24.79
N SER A 2 2.11 5.91 23.77
CA SER A 2 2.76 5.54 22.50
C SER A 2 1.89 5.83 21.27
N SER A 3 1.09 6.90 21.29
CA SER A 3 0.06 7.16 20.26
C SER A 3 0.23 8.46 19.47
N ASN A 4 1.27 9.28 19.74
CA ASN A 4 1.41 10.58 19.09
C ASN A 4 2.36 10.61 17.87
N LEU A 5 3.10 9.54 17.61
CA LEU A 5 4.06 9.49 16.49
C LEU A 5 3.35 9.29 15.13
N SER A 6 2.24 8.55 15.09
CA SER A 6 1.52 8.27 13.83
C SER A 6 0.82 9.50 13.24
N ALA A 7 0.28 10.39 14.07
CA ALA A 7 -0.40 11.60 13.62
C ALA A 7 0.58 12.66 13.06
N ALA A 8 1.75 12.81 13.69
CA ALA A 8 2.79 13.71 13.21
C ALA A 8 3.41 13.23 11.89
N TYR A 9 3.48 11.91 11.66
CA TYR A 9 3.95 11.35 10.39
C TYR A 9 2.96 11.62 9.25
N ALA A 10 1.65 11.48 9.51
CA ALA A 10 0.62 11.78 8.52
C ALA A 10 0.62 13.27 8.10
N ALA A 11 0.83 14.18 9.05
CA ALA A 11 0.86 15.63 8.82
C ALA A 11 2.09 16.12 8.04
N ASN A 12 3.16 15.32 7.97
CA ASN A 12 4.41 15.69 7.31
C ASN A 12 4.67 14.89 6.02
N THR A 13 3.64 14.23 5.49
CA THR A 13 3.72 13.63 4.15
C THR A 13 3.73 14.76 3.13
N PRO A 14 4.85 15.02 2.42
CA PRO A 14 4.84 16.01 1.36
C PRO A 14 3.76 15.66 0.34
N PRO A 15 3.13 16.65 -0.32
CA PRO A 15 2.15 16.37 -1.36
C PRO A 15 2.78 15.46 -2.41
N PRO A 16 2.02 14.48 -2.95
CA PRO A 16 2.58 13.50 -3.86
C PRO A 16 3.21 14.22 -5.05
N ASN A 17 4.46 13.87 -5.34
CA ASN A 17 5.15 14.41 -6.51
C ASN A 17 4.46 13.93 -7.80
N ARG A 18 4.79 14.52 -8.96
CA ARG A 18 4.14 14.18 -10.24
C ARG A 18 4.20 12.68 -10.58
N ALA A 19 5.25 11.99 -10.17
CA ALA A 19 5.37 10.54 -10.39
C ALA A 19 4.43 9.74 -9.48
N GLU A 20 4.26 10.16 -8.22
CA GLU A 20 3.32 9.55 -7.27
C GLU A 20 1.86 9.80 -7.69
N GLN A 21 1.55 10.99 -8.23
CA GLN A 21 0.24 11.27 -8.83
C GLN A 21 -0.04 10.40 -10.06
N ALA A 22 0.97 10.17 -10.91
CA ALA A 22 0.85 9.28 -12.06
C ALA A 22 0.63 7.82 -11.64
N ARG A 23 1.32 7.35 -10.59
CA ARG A 23 1.11 6.01 -10.01
C ARG A 23 -0.26 5.86 -9.38
N ALA A 24 -0.69 6.85 -8.59
CA ALA A 24 -2.04 6.90 -8.03
C ALA A 24 -3.12 6.86 -9.12
N ALA A 25 -2.90 7.56 -10.24
CA ALA A 25 -3.81 7.56 -11.38
C ALA A 25 -3.80 6.23 -12.16
N ALA A 26 -2.64 5.58 -12.24
CA ALA A 26 -2.45 4.29 -12.90
C ALA A 26 -2.84 3.09 -12.02
N TRP A 27 -3.11 3.31 -10.72
CA TRP A 27 -3.49 2.25 -9.80
C TRP A 27 -4.77 1.54 -10.27
N GLN A 28 -4.72 0.21 -10.23
CA GLN A 28 -5.82 -0.69 -10.51
C GLN A 28 -5.83 -1.82 -9.47
N PRO A 29 -7.02 -2.33 -9.10
CA PRO A 29 -7.11 -3.50 -8.25
C PRO A 29 -6.47 -4.71 -8.92
N ASP A 30 -5.62 -5.44 -8.18
CA ASP A 30 -4.98 -6.66 -8.65
C ASP A 30 -5.28 -7.79 -7.64
N PRO A 31 -6.11 -8.77 -8.02
CA PRO A 31 -6.52 -9.86 -7.13
C PRO A 31 -5.34 -10.64 -6.52
N ASP A 32 -4.23 -10.80 -7.24
CA ASP A 32 -3.07 -11.55 -6.75
C ASP A 32 -2.31 -10.76 -5.68
N HIS A 33 -2.30 -9.43 -5.79
CA HIS A 33 -1.71 -8.56 -4.78
C HIS A 33 -2.63 -8.40 -3.57
N GLU A 34 -3.95 -8.29 -3.79
CA GLU A 34 -4.94 -8.29 -2.70
C GLU A 34 -4.93 -9.61 -1.92
N ALA A 35 -4.84 -10.76 -2.60
CA ALA A 35 -4.71 -12.06 -1.95
C ALA A 35 -3.43 -12.15 -1.12
N ALA A 36 -2.31 -11.62 -1.63
CA ALA A 36 -1.06 -11.60 -0.87
C ALA A 36 -1.10 -10.63 0.33
N LEU A 37 -1.83 -9.51 0.23
CA LEU A 37 -2.08 -8.62 1.37
C LEU A 37 -2.92 -9.32 2.44
N ARG A 38 -4.00 -10.00 2.05
CA ARG A 38 -4.81 -10.82 2.97
C ARG A 38 -3.98 -11.94 3.60
N LEU A 39 -3.14 -12.60 2.80
CA LEU A 39 -2.23 -13.64 3.30
C LEU A 39 -1.27 -13.09 4.37
N ARG A 40 -0.76 -11.86 4.20
CA ARG A 40 0.12 -11.22 5.19
C ARG A 40 -0.56 -11.06 6.56
N THR A 41 -1.87 -10.78 6.57
CA THR A 41 -2.65 -10.59 7.80
C THR A 41 -3.16 -11.89 8.40
N GLU A 42 -3.58 -12.83 7.56
CA GLU A 42 -4.24 -14.09 7.97
C GLU A 42 -3.23 -15.21 8.25
N ASN A 43 -2.13 -15.26 7.49
CA ASN A 43 -1.08 -16.28 7.63
C ASN A 43 0.30 -15.70 7.27
N PRO A 44 0.93 -14.97 8.22
CA PRO A 44 2.21 -14.30 7.97
C PRO A 44 3.32 -15.29 7.57
N ASP A 45 3.31 -16.52 8.10
CA ASP A 45 4.28 -17.55 7.73
C ASP A 45 4.18 -17.94 6.26
N ALA A 46 2.96 -18.11 5.75
CA ALA A 46 2.74 -18.38 4.32
C ALA A 46 3.15 -17.18 3.46
N TYR A 47 2.90 -15.96 3.92
CA TYR A 47 3.37 -14.74 3.24
C TYR A 47 4.90 -14.67 3.19
N HIS A 48 5.60 -15.03 4.28
CA HIS A 48 7.07 -15.01 4.33
C HIS A 48 7.72 -16.04 3.40
N ARG A 49 7.01 -17.12 3.05
CA ARG A 49 7.46 -18.11 2.06
C ARG A 49 7.33 -17.63 0.62
N LEU A 50 6.62 -16.52 0.36
CA LEU A 50 6.55 -15.95 -0.98
C LEU A 50 7.93 -15.44 -1.44
N PRO A 51 8.22 -15.48 -2.76
CA PRO A 51 9.43 -14.89 -3.32
C PRO A 51 9.62 -13.44 -2.88
N SER A 52 10.87 -13.03 -2.63
CA SER A 52 11.19 -11.65 -2.22
C SER A 52 10.65 -10.61 -3.21
N THR A 53 10.69 -10.92 -4.51
CA THR A 53 10.12 -10.09 -5.58
C THR A 53 8.62 -9.88 -5.42
N LYS A 54 7.85 -10.94 -5.10
CA LYS A 54 6.41 -10.83 -4.84
C LYS A 54 6.13 -10.01 -3.59
N ARG A 55 6.90 -10.21 -2.52
CA ARG A 55 6.75 -9.40 -1.28
C ARG A 55 7.04 -7.92 -1.51
N MET A 56 8.08 -7.58 -2.29
CA MET A 56 8.36 -6.20 -2.68
C MET A 56 7.26 -5.61 -3.55
N ALA A 57 6.77 -6.35 -4.55
CA ALA A 57 5.67 -5.92 -5.40
C ALA A 57 4.39 -5.64 -4.60
N VAL A 58 4.08 -6.47 -3.61
CA VAL A 58 2.96 -6.25 -2.69
C VAL A 58 3.14 -4.98 -1.85
N GLY A 59 4.35 -4.70 -1.38
CA GLY A 59 4.63 -3.44 -0.68
C GLY A 59 4.47 -2.20 -1.57
N MET A 60 4.89 -2.28 -2.84
CA MET A 60 4.67 -1.19 -3.81
C MET A 60 3.18 -1.02 -4.13
N TYR A 61 2.46 -2.13 -4.32
CA TYR A 61 1.03 -2.13 -4.55
C TYR A 61 0.25 -1.48 -3.40
N GLU A 62 0.62 -1.77 -2.15
CA GLU A 62 0.03 -1.16 -0.95
C GLU A 62 0.28 0.34 -0.90
N ALA A 63 1.48 0.79 -1.26
CA ALA A 63 1.83 2.21 -1.35
C ALA A 63 1.03 2.92 -2.47
N ASP A 64 0.92 2.32 -3.65
CA ASP A 64 0.15 2.88 -4.76
C ASP A 64 -1.36 2.92 -4.43
N LYS A 65 -1.88 1.91 -3.71
CA LYS A 65 -3.26 1.89 -3.20
C LYS A 65 -3.50 3.03 -2.21
N ALA A 66 -2.59 3.25 -1.26
CA ALA A 66 -2.67 4.37 -0.32
C ALA A 66 -2.60 5.74 -1.02
N ALA A 67 -1.73 5.87 -2.02
CA ALA A 67 -1.63 7.09 -2.83
C ALA A 67 -2.91 7.34 -3.66
N ALA A 68 -3.49 6.29 -4.25
CA ALA A 68 -4.76 6.37 -4.97
C ALA A 68 -5.91 6.77 -4.05
N ALA A 69 -5.97 6.23 -2.82
CA ALA A 69 -6.95 6.62 -1.82
C ALA A 69 -6.80 8.10 -1.40
N ALA A 70 -5.56 8.55 -1.17
CA ALA A 70 -5.27 9.95 -0.85
C ALA A 70 -5.63 10.91 -1.99
N ALA A 71 -5.56 10.45 -3.25
CA ALA A 71 -6.01 11.17 -4.43
C ALA A 71 -7.54 11.13 -4.66
N GLY A 72 -8.31 10.54 -3.73
CA GLY A 72 -9.77 10.46 -3.81
C GLY A 72 -10.31 9.38 -4.76
N ARG A 73 -9.47 8.42 -5.19
CA ARG A 73 -9.93 7.28 -5.99
C ARG A 73 -10.57 6.22 -5.11
N ASN A 74 -11.60 5.55 -5.65
CA ASN A 74 -12.18 4.39 -4.98
C ASN A 74 -11.18 3.23 -5.01
N THR A 75 -10.71 2.83 -3.84
CA THR A 75 -9.74 1.75 -3.60
C THR A 75 -10.33 0.61 -2.78
N ALA A 76 -11.66 0.60 -2.59
CA ALA A 76 -12.36 -0.52 -1.97
C ALA A 76 -12.40 -1.70 -2.96
N ALA A 77 -11.38 -2.55 -2.86
CA ALA A 77 -11.30 -3.85 -3.49
C ALA A 77 -11.44 -4.96 -2.44
#